data_AF-A0AAE0V4X3-F1
#
_entry.id   AF-A0AAE0V4X3-F1
#
_cell.length_a   1.000
_cell.length_b   1.000
_cell.length_c   1.000
_cell.angle_alpha   90.00
_cell.angle_beta   90.00
_cell.angle_gamma   90.00
#
_symmetry.space_group_name_H-M   'P 1'
#
loop_
_entity.id
_entity.type
_entity.pdbx_description
1 polymer ?
#
loop_
_entity_poly.entity_id
_entity_poly.type
_entity_poly.pdbx_seq_one_letter_code
_entity_poly.pdbx_strand_id
1 'polypeptide(L)'
;MTAQRTAKTPAKSAEQSRPRKTLALKVPVSTVAFIICEWKKFVTTRTLPRAGCPAKLSDRGRRALVREVTKNPMVTLKELQRFSVERGEPSRRTTISAALHQSGL
;
A
#
# COMPACT_ATOMS: atom_id res chain seq x y z
N MET A 1 -45.47 -36.41 37.08
CA MET A 1 -44.43 -36.63 36.06
C MET A 1 -43.79 -35.29 35.74
N THR A 2 -42.67 -34.96 36.38
CA THR A 2 -42.10 -33.61 36.33
C THR A 2 -40.78 -33.65 35.57
N ALA A 3 -40.73 -32.94 34.45
CA ALA A 3 -39.60 -32.91 33.52
C ALA A 3 -38.34 -32.35 34.20
N GLN A 4 -37.24 -33.10 34.16
CA GLN A 4 -35.94 -32.62 34.59
C GLN A 4 -35.32 -31.77 33.46
N ARG A 5 -35.10 -30.49 33.77
CA ARG A 5 -34.25 -29.58 32.99
C ARG A 5 -32.83 -30.13 32.98
N THR A 6 -32.33 -30.54 31.82
CA THR A 6 -30.90 -30.78 31.64
C THR A 6 -30.20 -29.42 31.47
N ALA A 7 -29.30 -29.14 32.41
CA ALA A 7 -28.53 -27.90 32.42
C ALA A 7 -27.60 -27.84 31.20
N LYS A 8 -27.71 -26.74 30.44
CA LYS A 8 -26.77 -26.37 29.38
C LYS A 8 -25.43 -26.02 30.01
N THR A 9 -24.41 -26.86 29.78
CA THR A 9 -23.03 -26.65 30.21
C THR A 9 -22.51 -25.27 29.78
N PRO A 10 -21.92 -24.47 30.68
CA PRO A 10 -21.42 -23.15 30.31
C PRO A 10 -20.13 -23.28 29.50
N ALA A 11 -20.08 -22.55 28.38
CA ALA A 11 -18.93 -22.42 27.50
C ALA A 11 -17.75 -21.73 28.23
N LYS A 12 -16.97 -22.50 28.99
CA LYS A 12 -15.65 -22.11 29.49
C LYS A 12 -14.58 -22.95 28.78
N SER A 13 -14.08 -22.47 27.65
CA SER A 13 -12.79 -22.97 27.12
C SER A 13 -12.07 -22.03 26.15
N ALA A 14 -12.71 -20.98 25.63
CA ALA A 14 -12.08 -20.08 24.67
C ALA A 14 -11.15 -19.01 25.28
N GLU A 15 -11.18 -18.82 26.61
CA GLU A 15 -10.37 -17.81 27.31
C GLU A 15 -8.97 -18.33 27.67
N GLN A 16 -8.81 -19.66 27.84
CA GLN A 16 -7.61 -20.27 28.44
C GLN A 16 -6.43 -20.47 27.48
N SER A 17 -6.64 -20.34 26.15
CA SER A 17 -5.55 -20.43 25.17
C SER A 17 -4.99 -19.06 24.74
N ARG A 18 -5.54 -17.95 25.25
CA ARG A 18 -5.12 -16.60 24.84
C ARG A 18 -3.81 -16.21 25.54
N PRO A 19 -2.78 -15.75 24.82
CA PRO A 19 -1.53 -15.33 25.42
C PRO A 19 -1.75 -14.20 26.44
N ARG A 20 -1.16 -14.30 27.63
CA ARG A 20 -1.41 -13.39 28.78
C ARG A 20 -1.33 -11.89 28.43
N LYS A 21 -0.47 -11.53 27.48
CA LYS A 21 -0.28 -10.14 27.00
C LYS A 21 -1.51 -9.57 26.31
N THR A 22 -2.27 -10.38 25.56
CA THR A 22 -3.48 -9.91 24.86
C THR A 22 -4.64 -9.68 25.82
N LEU A 23 -4.66 -10.40 26.94
CA LEU A 23 -5.64 -10.22 28.00
C LEU A 23 -5.49 -8.85 28.69
N ALA A 24 -4.24 -8.42 28.93
CA ALA A 24 -3.94 -7.12 29.53
C ALA A 24 -4.25 -5.94 28.60
N LEU A 25 -4.04 -6.11 27.29
CA LEU A 25 -4.14 -5.03 26.31
C LEU A 25 -5.55 -4.86 25.72
N LYS A 26 -6.50 -5.77 25.95
CA LYS A 26 -7.83 -5.80 25.29
C LYS A 26 -7.74 -5.71 23.75
N VAL A 27 -6.64 -6.18 23.17
CA VAL A 27 -6.38 -6.19 21.73
C VAL A 27 -6.46 -7.63 21.22
N PRO A 28 -7.07 -7.88 20.04
CA PRO A 28 -7.09 -9.22 19.44
C PRO A 28 -5.69 -9.81 19.25
N VAL A 29 -5.57 -11.12 19.41
CA VAL A 29 -4.28 -11.86 19.23
C VAL A 29 -3.72 -11.65 17.82
N SER A 30 -4.58 -11.59 16.80
CA SER A 30 -4.21 -11.33 15.41
C SER A 30 -3.54 -9.97 15.22
N THR A 31 -4.05 -8.93 15.89
CA THR A 31 -3.47 -7.58 15.85
C THR A 31 -2.10 -7.55 16.50
N VAL A 32 -1.92 -8.21 17.66
CA VAL A 32 -0.61 -8.31 18.31
C VAL A 32 0.39 -9.07 17.44
N ALA A 33 -0.03 -10.18 16.83
CA ALA A 33 0.81 -10.93 15.90
C ALA A 33 1.21 -10.08 14.67
N PHE A 34 0.26 -9.35 14.10
CA PHE A 34 0.50 -8.44 12.97
C PHE A 34 1.53 -7.36 13.34
N ILE A 35 1.37 -6.69 14.48
CA ILE A 35 2.31 -5.66 14.96
C ILE A 35 3.72 -6.23 15.14
N ILE A 36 3.85 -7.44 15.70
CA ILE A 36 5.16 -8.09 15.87
C ILE A 36 5.80 -8.41 14.52
N CYS A 37 5.05 -8.91 13.55
CA CYS A 37 5.55 -9.20 12.20
C CYS A 37 6.01 -7.93 11.48
N GLU A 38 5.21 -6.85 11.54
CA GLU A 38 5.55 -5.55 10.97
C GLU A 38 6.79 -4.94 11.66
N TRP A 39 6.88 -5.01 12.99
CA TRP A 39 8.03 -4.52 13.73
C TRP A 39 9.31 -5.29 13.36
N LYS A 40 9.26 -6.61 13.21
CA LYS A 40 10.42 -7.40 12.75
C LYS A 40 10.89 -7.01 11.35
N LYS A 41 9.97 -6.56 10.49
CA LYS A 41 10.26 -6.21 9.10
C LYS A 41 10.79 -4.78 8.93
N PHE A 42 10.20 -3.83 9.65
CA PHE A 42 10.46 -2.39 9.46
C PHE A 42 11.09 -1.70 10.67
N VAL A 43 11.29 -2.42 11.78
CA VAL A 43 11.86 -1.92 13.06
C VAL A 43 11.15 -0.64 13.53
N THR A 44 9.88 -0.49 13.17
CA THR A 44 9.09 0.72 13.41
C THR A 44 7.77 0.35 14.09
N THR A 45 7.39 1.10 15.11
CA THR A 45 6.13 0.92 15.85
C THR A 45 4.99 1.77 15.28
N ARG A 46 5.31 2.79 14.47
CA ARG A 46 4.32 3.61 13.75
C ARG A 46 3.72 2.79 12.61
N THR A 47 2.40 2.90 12.43
CA THR A 47 1.71 2.30 11.28
C THR A 47 2.27 2.89 9.99
N LEU A 48 2.69 2.04 9.05
CA LEU A 48 3.15 2.48 7.74
C LEU A 48 1.99 3.16 6.98
N PRO A 49 2.29 4.16 6.13
CA PRO A 49 1.30 4.68 5.21
C PRO A 49 0.80 3.53 4.34
N ARG A 50 -0.51 3.52 4.07
CA ARG A 50 -1.11 2.53 3.18
C ARG A 50 -0.42 2.62 1.82
N ALA A 51 -0.02 1.47 1.27
CA ALA A 51 0.48 1.41 -0.09
C ALA A 51 -0.58 1.97 -1.05
N GLY A 52 -0.19 3.01 -1.79
CA GLY A 52 -1.04 3.66 -2.79
C GLY A 52 -1.10 2.87 -4.10
N CYS A 53 -1.86 3.40 -5.07
CA CYS A 53 -1.89 2.87 -6.42
C CYS A 53 -0.56 3.17 -7.15
N PRO A 54 0.07 2.18 -7.82
CA PRO A 54 1.22 2.42 -8.68
C PRO A 54 0.92 3.47 -9.76
N ALA A 55 1.89 4.33 -10.04
CA ALA A 55 1.75 5.32 -11.11
C ALA A 55 1.71 4.64 -12.49
N LYS A 56 0.94 5.22 -13.42
CA LYS A 56 0.83 4.73 -14.81
C LYS A 56 2.14 4.82 -15.60
N LEU A 57 3.02 5.73 -15.21
CA LEU A 57 4.35 5.92 -15.78
C LEU A 57 5.39 5.46 -14.77
N SER A 58 6.41 4.73 -15.23
CA SER A 58 7.49 4.34 -14.32
C SER A 58 8.32 5.56 -13.90
N ASP A 59 8.97 5.46 -12.75
CA ASP A 59 9.90 6.50 -12.29
C ASP A 59 11.08 6.69 -13.27
N ARG A 60 11.48 5.62 -13.98
CA ARG A 60 12.48 5.68 -15.06
C ARG A 60 11.96 6.43 -16.28
N GLY A 61 10.72 6.16 -16.69
CA GLY A 61 10.04 6.85 -17.80
C GLY A 61 9.87 8.34 -17.51
N ARG A 62 9.43 8.69 -16.29
CA ARG A 62 9.31 10.09 -15.85
C ARG A 62 10.64 10.84 -15.94
N ARG A 63 11.72 10.29 -15.37
CA ARG A 63 13.05 10.92 -15.43
C ARG A 63 13.53 11.12 -16.87
N ALA A 64 13.20 10.21 -17.78
CA ALA A 64 13.58 10.34 -19.17
C ALA A 64 12.86 11.49 -19.88
N LEU A 65 11.55 11.63 -19.65
CA LEU A 65 10.77 12.73 -20.20
C LEU A 65 11.29 14.08 -19.70
N VAL A 66 11.55 14.19 -18.39
CA VAL A 66 12.12 15.40 -17.79
C VAL A 66 13.47 15.75 -18.43
N ARG A 67 14.34 14.76 -18.64
CA ARG A 67 15.63 14.96 -19.31
C ARG A 67 15.47 15.42 -20.75
N GLU A 68 14.50 14.89 -21.48
CA GLU A 68 14.26 15.28 -22.87
C GLU A 68 13.76 16.72 -22.97
N VAL A 69 12.79 17.10 -22.14
CA VAL A 69 12.29 18.49 -22.08
C VAL A 69 13.37 19.46 -21.60
N THR A 70 14.22 19.06 -20.66
CA THR A 70 15.33 19.91 -20.19
C THR A 70 16.39 20.13 -21.27
N LYS A 71 16.66 19.13 -22.11
CA LYS A 71 17.59 19.28 -23.25
C LYS A 71 17.00 20.15 -24.35
N ASN A 72 15.73 19.91 -24.66
CA ASN A 72 15.03 20.54 -25.77
C ASN A 72 13.70 21.11 -25.23
N PRO A 73 13.67 22.36 -24.71
CA PRO A 73 12.48 22.92 -24.07
C PRO A 73 11.33 23.18 -25.06
N MET A 74 11.61 23.20 -26.37
CA MET A 74 10.60 23.39 -27.42
C MET A 74 9.90 22.09 -27.84
N VAL A 75 10.17 20.96 -27.20
CA VAL A 75 9.56 19.67 -27.57
C VAL A 75 8.07 19.68 -27.29
N THR A 76 7.29 19.26 -28.29
CA THR A 76 5.84 19.17 -28.19
C THR A 76 5.39 17.87 -27.51
N LEU A 77 4.20 17.89 -26.89
CA LEU A 77 3.62 16.69 -26.25
C LEU A 77 3.47 15.49 -27.21
N LYS A 78 3.32 15.73 -28.52
CA LYS A 78 3.21 14.67 -29.53
C LYS A 78 4.55 13.97 -29.76
N GLU A 79 5.65 14.72 -29.72
CA GLU A 79 7.01 14.17 -29.82
C GLU A 79 7.37 13.39 -28.55
N LEU A 80 7.03 13.92 -27.36
CA LEU A 80 7.19 13.18 -26.10
C LEU A 80 6.40 11.87 -26.09
N GLN A 81 5.21 11.86 -26.70
CA GLN A 81 4.42 10.64 -26.84
C GLN A 81 5.13 9.60 -27.72
N ARG A 82 5.76 10.03 -28.83
CA ARG A 82 6.56 9.14 -29.69
C ARG A 82 7.79 8.60 -28.95
N PHE A 83 8.51 9.47 -28.25
CA PHE A 83 9.65 9.09 -27.41
C PHE A 83 9.26 8.06 -26.32
N SER A 84 8.09 8.25 -25.69
CA SER A 84 7.58 7.32 -24.69
C SER A 84 7.31 5.93 -25.27
N VAL A 85 6.77 5.87 -26.49
CA VAL A 85 6.52 4.61 -27.22
C VAL A 85 7.84 3.94 -27.62
N GLU A 86 8.80 4.69 -28.13
CA GLU A 86 10.13 4.18 -28.50
C GLU A 86 10.85 3.52 -27.31
N ARG A 87 10.63 4.06 -26.12
CA ARG A 87 11.17 3.52 -24.85
C ARG A 87 10.40 2.33 -24.30
N GLY A 88 9.32 1.89 -24.96
CA GLY A 88 8.48 0.79 -24.52
C GLY A 88 7.49 1.15 -23.40
N GLU A 89 7.31 2.43 -23.09
CA GLU A 89 6.31 2.89 -22.12
C GLU A 89 5.26 3.77 -22.82
N PRO A 90 4.29 3.20 -23.54
CA PRO A 90 3.27 3.98 -24.23
C PRO A 90 2.42 4.76 -23.22
N SER A 91 2.61 6.07 -23.20
CA SER A 91 1.90 6.98 -22.28
C SER A 91 0.92 7.88 -23.01
N ARG A 92 -0.22 8.18 -22.37
CA ARG A 92 -1.18 9.18 -22.89
C ARG A 92 -0.62 10.58 -22.68
N ARG A 93 -1.03 11.53 -23.54
CA ARG A 93 -0.62 12.95 -23.43
C ARG A 93 -0.93 13.55 -22.06
N THR A 94 -2.09 13.22 -21.49
CA THR A 94 -2.49 13.67 -20.15
C THR A 94 -1.56 13.14 -19.06
N THR A 95 -1.09 11.90 -19.18
CA THR A 95 -0.09 11.32 -18.26
C THR A 95 1.25 12.04 -18.36
N ILE A 96 1.69 12.36 -19.59
CA ILE A 96 2.95 13.08 -19.83
C ILE A 96 2.88 14.50 -19.26
N SER A 97 1.81 15.25 -19.57
CA SER A 97 1.62 16.61 -19.03
C SER A 97 1.54 16.61 -17.50
N ALA A 98 0.80 15.69 -16.89
CA ALA A 98 0.75 15.57 -15.43
C ALA A 98 2.13 15.28 -14.82
N ALA A 99 2.94 14.43 -15.45
CA ALA A 99 4.29 14.13 -14.99
C ALA A 99 5.24 15.33 -15.11
N LEU A 100 5.10 16.16 -16.15
CA LEU A 100 5.88 17.39 -16.33
C LEU A 100 5.48 18.45 -15.30
N HIS A 101 4.18 18.67 -15.09
CA HIS A 101 3.69 19.59 -14.07
C HIS A 101 4.15 19.20 -12.66
N GLN A 102 4.15 17.90 -12.33
CA GLN A 102 4.68 17.39 -11.06
C GLN A 102 6.19 17.62 -10.90
N SER A 103 6.90 17.80 -12.03
CA SER A 103 8.34 18.06 -12.07
C SER A 103 8.67 19.56 -12.17
N GLY A 104 7.67 20.44 -12.27
CA GLY A 104 7.83 21.89 -12.40
C GLY A 104 8.21 22.37 -13.80
N LEU A 105 7.91 21.57 -14.84
CA LEU A 105 8.13 21.90 -16.26
C LEU A 105 6.82 22.14 -17.01
#